data_AF-A0A7U5JWM5-F1
#
_entry.id   AF-A0A7U5JWM5-F1
#
_cell.length_a   1.000
_cell.length_b   1.000
_cell.length_c   1.000
_cell.angle_alpha   90.00
_cell.angle_beta   90.00
_cell.angle_gamma   90.00
#
_symmetry.space_group_name_H-M   'P 1'
#
loop_
_entity.id
_entity.type
_entity.pdbx_description
1 polymer ?
#
loop_
_entity_poly.entity_id
_entity_poly.type
_entity_poly.pdbx_seq_one_letter_code
_entity_poly.pdbx_strand_id
1 'polypeptide(L)' 'MENNHKQRQMVKKVCTECGNEFKEKQESVMYECERCVGRHEQ' A
#
# COMPACT_ATOMS: atom_id res chain seq x y z
N MET A 1 5.53 27.75 14.97
CA MET A 1 6.32 27.06 13.92
C MET A 1 6.43 25.62 14.37
N GLU A 2 6.04 24.56 13.69
CA GLU A 2 5.43 24.31 12.39
C GLU A 2 4.76 22.95 12.57
N ASN A 3 3.44 22.86 12.34
CA ASN A 3 2.76 21.57 12.33
C ASN A 3 3.17 20.86 11.04
N ASN A 4 4.18 19.99 11.11
CA ASN A 4 4.62 19.11 10.03
C ASN A 4 3.56 18.03 9.79
N HIS A 5 2.39 18.44 9.31
CA HIS A 5 1.33 17.54 8.88
C HIS A 5 1.80 16.95 7.54
N LYS A 6 2.66 15.93 7.60
CA LYS A 6 2.89 15.03 6.46
C LYS A 6 1.58 14.32 6.19
N GLN A 7 0.68 14.96 5.43
CA GLN A 7 -0.37 14.30 4.68
C GLN A 7 0.33 13.43 3.64
N ARG A 8 0.87 12.29 4.08
CA ARG A 8 1.30 11.23 3.17
C ARG A 8 0.02 10.88 2.42
N GLN A 9 -0.03 11.27 1.14
CA GLN A 9 -1.15 10.95 0.28
C GLN A 9 -1.23 9.43 0.26
N MET A 10 -2.21 8.88 0.98
CA MET A 10 -2.46 7.45 0.99
C MET A 10 -3.02 7.12 -0.39
N VAL A 11 -2.14 6.74 -1.30
CA VAL A 11 -2.53 6.32 -2.64
C VAL A 11 -3.32 5.02 -2.48
N LYS A 12 -4.59 5.05 -2.89
CA LYS A 12 -5.40 3.84 -2.99
C LYS A 12 -4.85 3.03 -4.15
N LYS A 13 -4.47 1.78 -3.88
CA LYS A 13 -4.03 0.81 -4.87
C LYS A 13 -4.99 -0.37 -4.89
N VAL A 14 -5.02 -1.08 -6.01
CA VAL A 14 -5.77 -2.32 -6.17
C VAL A 14 -4.78 -3.46 -6.16
N CYS A 15 -5.07 -4.50 -5.37
CA CYS A 15 -4.22 -5.68 -5.31
C CYS A 15 -4.32 -6.45 -6.63
N THR A 16 -3.19 -6.74 -7.27
CA THR A 16 -3.17 -7.53 -8.51
C THR A 16 -3.57 -8.99 -8.28
N GLU A 17 -3.35 -9.51 -7.07
CA GLU A 17 -3.61 -10.91 -6.74
C GLU A 17 -5.08 -11.19 -6.40
N CYS A 18 -5.73 -10.29 -5.66
CA CYS A 18 -7.09 -10.50 -5.18
C CYS A 18 -8.10 -9.45 -5.64
N GLY A 19 -7.67 -8.42 -6.37
CA GLY A 19 -8.52 -7.34 -6.85
C GLY A 19 -9.03 -6.38 -5.76
N ASN A 20 -8.59 -6.54 -4.51
CA ASN A 20 -9.11 -5.75 -3.40
C ASN A 20 -8.41 -4.38 -3.31
N GLU A 21 -9.16 -3.33 -3.00
CA GLU A 21 -8.60 -2.00 -2.78
C GLU A 21 -7.90 -1.91 -1.42
N PHE A 22 -6.68 -1.42 -1.40
CA PHE A 22 -5.90 -1.20 -0.18
C PHE A 22 -5.22 0.18 -0.20
N LYS A 23 -4.96 0.72 0.99
CA LYS A 23 -4.28 2.01 1.15
C LYS A 23 -2.84 1.74 1.52
N GLU A 24 -1.92 2.04 0.61
CA GLU A 24 -0.50 1.94 0.93
C GLU A 24 -0.08 3.13 1.79
N LYS A 25 0.53 2.85 2.96
CA LYS A 25 1.07 3.88 3.86
C LYS A 25 2.49 4.29 3.49
N GLN A 26 3.16 3.48 2.70
CA GLN A 26 4.51 3.67 2.17
C GLN A 26 4.47 3.30 0.69
N GLU A 27 5.16 4.08 -0.14
CA GLU A 27 5.30 3.80 -1.56
C GLU A 27 6.10 2.50 -1.72
N SER A 28 5.40 1.42 -1.98
CA SER A 28 5.96 0.10 -2.30
C SER A 28 5.85 -0.12 -3.81
N VAL A 29 6.81 -0.84 -4.37
CA VAL A 29 6.78 -1.24 -5.79
C VAL A 29 5.76 -2.36 -5.99
N MET A 30 5.44 -3.10 -4.93
CA MET A 30 4.49 -4.21 -5.00
C MET A 30 3.05 -3.70 -5.00
N TYR A 31 2.23 -4.23 -5.92
CA TYR A 31 0.78 -3.98 -5.99
C TYR A 31 0.02 -5.10 -5.29
N GLU A 32 0.54 -5.55 -4.16
CA GLU A 32 -0.03 -6.64 -3.37
C GLU A 32 -0.49 -6.09 -2.03
N CYS A 33 -1.72 -6.41 -1.64
CA CYS A 33 -2.21 -6.00 -0.33
C CYS A 33 -1.48 -6.76 0.79
N GLU A 34 -1.62 -6.28 2.03
CA GLU A 34 -1.00 -6.87 3.23
C GLU A 34 -1.36 -8.35 3.46
N ARG A 35 -2.38 -8.88 2.77
CA ARG A 35 -2.80 -10.29 2.82
C ARG A 35 -2.21 -11.16 1.70
N CYS A 36 -1.77 -10.54 0.63
CA CYS A 36 -1.23 -11.22 -0.56
C CYS A 36 0.29 -11.08 -0.66
N VAL A 37 0.85 -10.02 -0.09
CA VAL A 37 2.30 -9.81 -0.04
C VAL A 37 3.00 -11.03 0.59
N GLY A 38 4.05 -11.51 -0.07
CA GLY A 38 4.85 -12.66 0.40
C GLY A 38 4.21 -14.03 0.17
N ARG A 39 3.04 -14.12 -0.49
CA ARG A 39 2.38 -15.41 -0.76
C ARG A 39 3.13 -16.27 -1.80
N HIS A 40 4.03 -15.64 -2.56
CA HIS A 40 4.85 -16.26 -3.61
C HIS A 40 6.28 -16.61 -3.14
N GLU A 41 6.66 -16.34 -1.88
CA GLU A 41 8.00 -16.62 -1.35
C GLU A 41 8.20 -18.08 -0.87
N GLN A 42 7.76 -19.07 -1.66
CA GLN A 42 8.07 -20.49 -1.42
C GLN A 42 9.35 -20.94 -2.12
#